data_AF-I0ILW0-F1
#
_entry.id   AF-I0ILW0-F1
#
_cell.length_a   1.000
_cell.length_b   1.000
_cell.length_c   1.000
_cell.angle_alpha   90.00
_cell.angle_beta   90.00
_cell.angle_gamma   90.00
#
_symmetry.space_group_name_H-M   'P 1'
#
loop_
_entity.id
_entity.type
_entity.pdbx_description
1 polymer ?
#
loop_
_entity_poly.entity_id
_entity_poly.type
_entity_poly.pdbx_seq_one_letter_code
_entity_poly.pdbx_strand_id
1 'polypeptide(L)'
;MERFQSEALFSMLEAISRMNNREMSAEIFKIWLAALNSHPFEEIKNAFNRYIQTESGMPAPADILNILRGSEEDLALAALIKVESAMSRYGSYATVVFDDPIIHAVIPELGGWVRTCRLSENEFTWWKKDFRERYQHHLRYGTLTNLPPKLLGIYDEKNLLFGEKPQKPKVVGNYDKAIGWVSKLSNPESLSWLKKNAPEKIASSIKDGI
;
A
#
# COMPACT_ATOMS: atom_id res chain seq x y z
N MET A 1 -4.06 -12.70 19.45
CA MET A 1 -2.96 -13.67 19.54
C MET A 1 -3.32 -14.70 20.58
N GLU A 2 -3.27 -15.99 20.25
CA GLU A 2 -3.54 -17.06 21.20
C GLU A 2 -2.45 -17.14 22.28
N ARG A 3 -2.80 -17.57 23.49
CA ARG A 3 -1.88 -17.66 24.65
C ARG A 3 -0.61 -18.46 24.33
N PHE A 4 -0.73 -19.49 23.50
CA PHE A 4 0.38 -20.31 23.02
C PHE A 4 1.39 -19.52 22.16
N GLN A 5 0.90 -18.64 21.28
CA GLN A 5 1.76 -17.81 20.42
C GLN A 5 2.50 -16.72 21.20
N SER A 6 1.90 -16.20 22.29
CA SER A 6 2.59 -15.25 23.16
C SER A 6 3.75 -15.89 23.94
N GLU A 7 3.60 -17.15 24.38
CA GLU A 7 4.68 -17.88 25.05
C GLU A 7 5.83 -18.17 24.07
N ALA A 8 5.52 -18.62 22.85
CA ALA A 8 6.52 -18.86 21.81
C ALA A 8 7.28 -17.58 21.41
N LEU A 9 6.58 -16.44 21.30
CA LEU A 9 7.20 -15.14 21.04
C LEU A 9 8.11 -14.71 22.20
N PHE A 10 7.68 -14.90 23.45
CA PHE A 10 8.50 -14.60 24.63
C PHE A 10 9.79 -15.41 24.63
N SER A 11 9.71 -16.73 24.44
CA SER A 11 10.90 -17.59 24.38
C SER A 11 11.86 -17.20 23.26
N MET A 12 11.35 -16.82 22.08
CA MET A 12 12.18 -16.35 20.97
C MET A 12 12.89 -15.04 21.29
N LEU A 13 12.16 -14.06 21.83
CA LEU A 13 12.71 -12.77 22.24
C LEU A 13 13.73 -12.91 23.38
N GLU A 14 13.49 -13.81 24.33
CA GLU A 14 14.42 -14.13 25.40
C GLU A 14 15.71 -14.74 24.85
N ALA A 15 15.63 -15.68 23.91
CA ALA A 15 16.80 -16.27 23.27
C ALA A 15 17.66 -15.20 22.56
N ILE A 16 17.03 -14.31 21.78
CA ILE A 16 17.71 -13.22 21.09
C ILE A 16 18.31 -12.21 22.07
N SER A 17 17.62 -11.93 23.18
CA SER A 17 18.12 -11.00 24.20
C SER A 17 19.36 -11.57 24.88
N ARG A 18 19.34 -12.86 25.25
CA ARG A 18 20.49 -13.57 25.81
C ARG A 18 21.67 -13.60 24.85
N MET A 19 21.42 -13.84 23.55
CA MET A 19 22.47 -13.76 22.52
C MET A 19 23.14 -12.38 22.46
N ASN A 20 22.42 -11.33 22.82
CA ASN A 20 22.89 -9.95 22.81
C ASN A 20 23.28 -9.43 24.21
N ASN A 21 23.46 -10.30 25.20
CA ASN A 21 23.77 -9.95 26.60
C ASN A 21 22.78 -8.94 27.21
N ARG A 22 21.49 -9.09 26.91
CA ARG A 22 20.40 -8.28 27.46
C ARG A 22 19.37 -9.16 28.16
N GLU A 23 18.69 -8.59 29.15
CA GLU A 23 17.56 -9.24 29.83
C GLU A 23 16.23 -8.81 29.21
N MET A 24 15.32 -9.76 29.06
CA MET A 24 13.96 -9.52 28.59
C MET A 24 13.06 -9.26 29.80
N SER A 25 12.67 -8.01 30.02
CA SER A 25 11.71 -7.65 31.07
C SER A 25 10.26 -7.83 30.60
N ALA A 26 9.33 -7.97 31.54
CA ALA A 26 7.90 -8.07 31.24
C ALA A 26 7.36 -6.80 30.55
N GLU A 27 7.91 -5.62 30.87
CA GLU A 27 7.55 -4.35 30.27
C GLU A 27 7.99 -4.29 28.79
N ILE A 28 9.21 -4.71 28.49
CA ILE A 28 9.74 -4.76 27.12
C ILE A 28 8.90 -5.74 26.28
N PHE A 29 8.56 -6.90 26.83
CA PHE A 29 7.73 -7.87 26.15
C PHE A 29 6.34 -7.31 25.78
N LYS A 30 5.71 -6.52 26.66
CA LYS A 30 4.43 -5.86 26.36
C LYS A 30 4.53 -4.91 25.16
N ILE A 31 5.64 -4.17 25.02
CA ILE A 31 5.89 -3.28 23.88
C ILE A 31 5.98 -4.09 22.58
N TRP A 32 6.75 -5.18 22.59
CA TRP A 32 6.86 -6.09 21.44
C TRP A 32 5.53 -6.71 21.06
N LEU A 33 4.76 -7.17 22.05
CA LEU A 33 3.44 -7.74 21.83
C LEU A 33 2.50 -6.71 21.19
N ALA A 34 2.49 -5.47 21.68
CA ALA A 34 1.68 -4.39 21.12
C ALA A 34 2.08 -4.07 19.67
N ALA A 35 3.40 -4.04 19.38
CA ALA A 35 3.91 -3.76 18.04
C ALA A 35 3.59 -4.87 17.03
N LEU A 36 3.67 -6.14 17.44
CA LEU A 36 3.59 -7.29 16.53
C LEU A 36 2.24 -7.99 16.49
N ASN A 37 1.25 -7.64 17.33
CA ASN A 37 -0.01 -8.39 17.38
C ASN A 37 -0.79 -8.44 16.05
N SER A 38 -0.54 -7.47 15.17
CA SER A 38 -1.21 -7.33 13.88
C SER A 38 -0.73 -8.35 12.83
N HIS A 39 0.34 -9.12 13.12
CA HIS A 39 0.96 -10.07 12.21
C HIS A 39 0.87 -11.51 12.75
N PRO A 40 0.72 -12.52 11.86
CA PRO A 40 0.73 -13.91 12.27
C PRO A 40 2.12 -14.33 12.77
N PHE A 41 2.16 -15.25 13.74
CA PHE A 41 3.39 -15.67 14.41
C PHE A 41 4.46 -16.20 13.43
N GLU A 42 4.07 -16.94 12.38
CA GLU A 42 5.02 -17.44 11.39
C GLU A 42 5.71 -16.33 10.59
N GLU A 43 5.01 -15.25 10.26
CA GLU A 43 5.62 -14.09 9.61
C GLU A 43 6.62 -13.41 10.55
N ILE A 44 6.24 -13.25 11.83
CA ILE A 44 7.11 -12.67 12.86
C ILE A 44 8.40 -13.49 12.99
N LYS A 45 8.28 -14.81 13.11
CA LYS A 45 9.44 -15.72 13.19
C LYS A 45 10.35 -15.60 11.97
N ASN A 46 9.77 -15.57 10.77
CA ASN A 46 10.54 -15.39 9.54
C ASN A 46 11.26 -14.03 9.50
N ALA A 47 10.63 -12.97 10.00
CA ALA A 47 11.25 -11.65 10.08
C ALA A 47 12.44 -11.61 11.05
N PHE A 48 12.31 -12.23 12.23
CA PHE A 48 13.44 -12.38 13.16
C PHE A 48 14.58 -13.21 12.57
N ASN A 49 14.27 -14.33 11.90
CA ASN A 49 15.29 -15.14 11.23
C ASN A 49 16.05 -14.35 10.16
N ARG A 50 15.33 -13.54 9.36
CA ARG A 50 15.96 -12.64 8.39
C ARG A 50 16.85 -11.61 9.06
N TYR A 51 16.37 -10.95 10.13
CA TYR A 51 17.15 -9.95 10.85
C TYR A 51 18.48 -10.52 11.35
N ILE A 52 18.46 -11.70 11.98
CA ILE A 52 19.67 -12.34 12.52
C ILE A 52 20.66 -12.74 11.40
N GLN A 53 20.17 -12.95 10.18
CA GLN A 53 21.02 -13.26 9.02
C GLN A 53 21.63 -12.01 8.37
N THR A 54 20.95 -10.85 8.46
CA THR A 54 21.38 -9.62 7.77
C THR A 54 22.10 -8.64 8.69
N GLU A 55 21.71 -8.58 9.95
CA GLU A 55 22.14 -7.58 10.92
C GLU A 55 22.67 -8.23 12.19
N SER A 56 23.49 -7.50 12.93
CA SER A 56 24.03 -7.93 14.23
C SER A 56 23.45 -7.08 15.35
N GLY A 57 23.32 -7.64 16.55
CA GLY A 57 22.79 -6.93 17.71
C GLY A 57 21.31 -7.23 18.02
N MET A 58 20.79 -6.57 19.07
CA MET A 58 19.39 -6.69 19.47
C MET A 58 18.52 -5.84 18.53
N PRO A 59 17.53 -6.43 17.82
CA PRO A 59 16.63 -5.65 16.98
C PRO A 59 15.79 -4.69 17.81
N ALA A 60 15.50 -3.51 17.28
CA ALA A 60 14.38 -2.71 17.73
C ALA A 60 13.07 -3.25 17.15
N PRO A 61 11.91 -3.01 17.78
CA PRO A 61 10.61 -3.37 17.20
C PRO A 61 10.40 -2.82 15.77
N ALA A 62 10.94 -1.63 15.50
CA ALA A 62 10.88 -1.01 14.17
C ALA A 62 11.60 -1.84 13.10
N ASP A 63 12.73 -2.49 13.43
CA ASP A 63 13.52 -3.26 12.46
C ASP A 63 12.75 -4.50 12.00
N ILE A 64 12.12 -5.21 12.94
CA ILE A 64 11.29 -6.37 12.63
C ILE A 64 10.03 -5.95 11.87
N LEU A 65 9.41 -4.84 12.25
CA LEU A 65 8.27 -4.28 11.51
C LEU A 65 8.66 -3.90 10.07
N ASN A 66 9.86 -3.36 9.84
CA ASN A 66 10.36 -3.05 8.51
C ASN A 66 10.56 -4.33 7.68
N ILE A 67 11.08 -5.40 8.27
CA ILE A 67 11.21 -6.69 7.56
C ILE A 67 9.84 -7.30 7.24
N LEU A 68 8.88 -7.17 8.15
CA LEU A 68 7.50 -7.66 7.96
C LEU A 68 6.75 -6.88 6.88
N ARG A 69 6.88 -5.56 6.88
CA ARG A 69 6.14 -4.67 5.97
C ARG A 69 6.86 -4.50 4.62
N GLY A 70 8.14 -4.82 4.54
CA GLY A 70 9.05 -4.34 3.50
C GLY A 70 9.59 -2.96 3.87
N SER A 71 10.81 -2.63 3.42
CA SER A 71 11.32 -1.28 3.62
C SER A 71 10.42 -0.28 2.89
N GLU A 72 10.39 0.97 3.35
CA GLU A 72 9.62 2.00 2.66
C GLU A 72 10.11 2.20 1.22
N GLU A 73 11.39 1.93 0.96
CA GLU A 73 11.95 1.90 -0.40
C GLU A 73 11.37 0.75 -1.23
N ASP A 74 11.24 -0.44 -0.67
CA ASP A 74 10.60 -1.58 -1.35
C ASP A 74 9.13 -1.30 -1.66
N LEU A 75 8.40 -0.71 -0.71
CA LEU A 75 6.99 -0.32 -0.90
C LEU A 75 6.86 0.76 -1.98
N ALA A 76 7.71 1.78 -1.95
CA ALA A 76 7.73 2.83 -2.96
C ALA A 76 8.10 2.28 -4.35
N LEU A 77 9.05 1.34 -4.42
CA LEU A 77 9.41 0.66 -5.65
C LEU A 77 8.27 -0.22 -6.18
N ALA A 78 7.60 -0.98 -5.31
CA ALA A 78 6.45 -1.80 -5.70
C ALA A 78 5.28 -0.96 -6.22
N ALA A 79 5.01 0.18 -5.57
CA ALA A 79 4.03 1.16 -6.04
C ALA A 79 4.43 1.74 -7.41
N LEU A 80 5.70 2.09 -7.59
CA LEU A 80 6.21 2.61 -8.85
C LEU A 80 6.08 1.58 -10.00
N ILE A 81 6.43 0.32 -9.76
CA ILE A 81 6.28 -0.77 -10.73
C ILE A 81 4.81 -0.92 -11.16
N LYS A 82 3.85 -0.77 -10.23
CA LYS A 82 2.41 -0.77 -10.58
C LYS A 82 2.06 0.40 -11.49
N VAL A 83 2.59 1.59 -11.23
CA VAL A 83 2.39 2.78 -12.06
C VAL A 83 2.94 2.54 -13.47
N GLU A 84 4.19 2.07 -13.58
CA GLU A 84 4.83 1.75 -14.88
C GLU A 84 4.03 0.69 -15.65
N SER A 85 3.56 -0.36 -14.98
CA SER A 85 2.70 -1.38 -15.58
C SER A 85 1.37 -0.81 -16.08
N ALA A 86 0.73 0.07 -15.31
CA ALA A 86 -0.49 0.75 -15.72
C ALA A 86 -0.27 1.68 -16.91
N MET A 87 0.86 2.41 -16.94
CA MET A 87 1.25 3.28 -18.05
C MET A 87 1.39 2.46 -19.33
N SER A 88 2.15 1.36 -19.27
CA SER A 88 2.36 0.46 -20.41
C SER A 88 1.06 -0.17 -20.91
N ARG A 89 0.15 -0.54 -20.01
CA ARG A 89 -1.07 -1.26 -20.35
C ARG A 89 -2.22 -0.36 -20.83
N TYR A 90 -2.36 0.82 -20.25
CA TYR A 90 -3.54 1.67 -20.45
C TYR A 90 -3.22 3.05 -21.03
N GLY A 91 -2.00 3.55 -20.83
CA GLY A 91 -1.55 4.86 -21.28
C GLY A 91 -2.34 6.03 -20.71
N SER A 92 -2.14 7.21 -21.31
CA SER A 92 -2.75 8.49 -20.88
C SER A 92 -4.25 8.61 -21.14
N TYR A 93 -4.82 7.74 -21.98
CA TYR A 93 -6.20 7.88 -22.44
C TYR A 93 -7.22 7.39 -21.41
N ALA A 94 -6.89 6.31 -20.70
CA ALA A 94 -7.81 5.68 -19.76
C ALA A 94 -7.70 6.30 -18.37
N THR A 95 -8.85 6.46 -17.71
CA THR A 95 -8.91 6.74 -16.28
C THR A 95 -8.53 5.50 -15.48
N VAL A 96 -7.73 5.68 -14.43
CA VAL A 96 -7.23 4.57 -13.60
C VAL A 96 -7.58 4.75 -12.12
N VAL A 97 -7.71 3.62 -11.41
CA VAL A 97 -7.86 3.57 -9.95
C VAL A 97 -6.90 2.50 -9.41
N PHE A 98 -5.92 2.90 -8.62
CA PHE A 98 -5.00 2.00 -7.95
C PHE A 98 -5.62 1.46 -6.66
N ASP A 99 -5.19 0.26 -6.29
CA ASP A 99 -5.51 -0.36 -5.00
C ASP A 99 -4.81 0.31 -3.81
N ASP A 100 -3.85 1.19 -4.09
CA ASP A 100 -3.08 1.94 -3.11
C ASP A 100 -3.45 3.44 -3.15
N PRO A 101 -4.04 3.99 -2.08
CA PRO A 101 -4.42 5.39 -2.00
C PRO A 101 -3.23 6.36 -1.99
N ILE A 102 -2.03 5.93 -1.59
CA ILE A 102 -0.84 6.80 -1.61
C ILE A 102 -0.45 7.14 -3.06
N ILE A 103 -0.61 6.19 -3.99
CA ILE A 103 -0.40 6.45 -5.42
C ILE A 103 -1.34 7.58 -5.91
N HIS A 104 -2.58 7.60 -5.40
CA HIS A 104 -3.55 8.65 -5.68
C HIS A 104 -3.24 9.99 -5.03
N ALA A 105 -2.41 10.03 -3.98
CA ALA A 105 -1.88 11.27 -3.42
C ALA A 105 -0.74 11.81 -4.28
N VAL A 106 0.22 10.95 -4.61
CA VAL A 106 1.49 11.35 -5.24
C VAL A 106 1.33 11.73 -6.71
N ILE A 107 0.52 11.00 -7.50
CA ILE A 107 0.40 11.29 -8.94
C ILE A 107 -0.11 12.71 -9.22
N PRO A 108 -1.18 13.21 -8.56
CA PRO A 108 -1.62 14.60 -8.71
C PRO A 108 -0.55 15.62 -8.32
N GLU A 109 0.20 15.38 -7.24
CA GLU A 109 1.30 16.26 -6.81
C GLU A 109 2.40 16.37 -7.87
N LEU A 110 2.59 15.33 -8.67
CA LEU A 110 3.54 15.29 -9.79
C LEU A 110 2.90 15.66 -11.14
N GLY A 111 1.75 16.33 -11.12
CA GLY A 111 1.10 16.90 -12.30
C GLY A 111 0.08 15.98 -12.98
N GLY A 112 -0.32 14.89 -12.33
CA GLY A 112 -1.46 14.07 -12.75
C GLY A 112 -1.13 12.98 -13.76
N TRP A 113 -2.09 12.07 -13.95
CA TRP A 113 -1.91 10.83 -14.72
C TRP A 113 -1.60 11.06 -16.20
N VAL A 114 -2.28 12.00 -16.84
CA VAL A 114 -2.05 12.34 -18.25
C VAL A 114 -0.62 12.86 -18.46
N ARG A 115 -0.11 13.69 -17.55
CA ARG A 115 1.28 14.19 -17.59
C ARG A 115 2.26 13.04 -17.38
N THR A 116 2.07 12.22 -16.33
CA THR A 116 2.93 11.06 -16.03
C THR A 116 3.10 10.16 -17.25
N CYS A 117 2.02 9.88 -17.97
CA CYS A 117 2.03 9.03 -19.16
C CYS A 117 2.68 9.67 -20.41
N ARG A 118 3.01 10.96 -20.37
CA ARG A 118 3.56 11.72 -21.52
C ARG A 118 4.99 12.21 -21.30
N LEU A 119 5.60 11.87 -20.15
CA LEU A 119 6.98 12.24 -19.85
C LEU A 119 7.94 11.58 -20.85
N SER A 120 8.98 12.32 -21.24
CA SER A 120 10.14 11.73 -21.93
C SER A 120 10.94 10.83 -20.99
N GLU A 121 11.79 9.95 -21.54
CA GLU A 121 12.63 9.05 -20.72
C GLU A 121 13.51 9.81 -19.70
N ASN A 122 14.05 10.97 -20.11
CA ASN A 122 14.87 11.81 -19.26
C ASN A 122 14.07 12.39 -18.09
N GLU A 123 12.89 12.96 -18.37
CA GLU A 123 12.01 13.49 -17.33
C GLU A 123 11.50 12.36 -16.42
N PHE A 124 11.20 11.19 -17.00
CA PHE A 124 10.69 10.05 -16.28
C PHE A 124 11.69 9.52 -15.26
N THR A 125 12.99 9.59 -15.54
CA THR A 125 14.05 9.22 -14.58
C THR A 125 13.98 10.04 -13.30
N TRP A 126 13.81 11.37 -13.41
CA TRP A 126 13.64 12.26 -12.26
C TRP A 126 12.27 12.08 -11.61
N TRP A 127 11.21 11.93 -12.40
CA TRP A 127 9.88 11.66 -11.90
C TRP A 127 9.81 10.41 -11.03
N LYS A 128 10.51 9.32 -11.40
CA LYS A 128 10.63 8.10 -10.59
C LYS A 128 11.30 8.33 -9.24
N LYS A 129 12.27 9.24 -9.18
CA LYS A 129 12.92 9.63 -7.93
C LYS A 129 11.94 10.40 -7.05
N ASP A 130 11.34 11.46 -7.59
CA ASP A 130 10.38 12.31 -6.87
C ASP A 130 9.16 11.52 -6.39
N PHE A 131 8.67 10.58 -7.22
CA PHE A 131 7.58 9.68 -6.86
C PHE A 131 7.93 8.85 -5.63
N ARG A 132 9.10 8.20 -5.61
CA ARG A 132 9.52 7.36 -4.49
C ARG A 132 9.72 8.18 -3.22
N GLU A 133 10.36 9.33 -3.30
CA GLU A 133 10.58 10.22 -2.15
C GLU A 133 9.24 10.71 -1.54
N ARG A 134 8.30 11.15 -2.38
CA ARG A 134 6.96 11.56 -1.92
C ARG A 134 6.14 10.40 -1.39
N TYR A 135 6.22 9.23 -2.02
CA TYR A 135 5.53 8.04 -1.54
C TYR A 135 6.02 7.63 -0.15
N GLN A 136 7.35 7.62 0.07
CA GLN A 136 7.94 7.38 1.39
C GLN A 136 7.51 8.43 2.42
N HIS A 137 7.45 9.71 2.03
CA HIS A 137 6.94 10.76 2.89
C HIS A 137 5.49 10.50 3.33
N HIS A 138 4.61 10.12 2.40
CA HIS A 138 3.22 9.78 2.69
C HIS A 138 3.09 8.53 3.56
N LEU A 139 3.95 7.52 3.37
CA LEU A 139 4.00 6.35 4.26
C LEU A 139 4.32 6.73 5.71
N ARG A 140 5.26 7.67 5.92
CA ARG A 140 5.71 8.08 7.26
C ARG A 140 4.77 9.06 7.95
N TYR A 141 4.29 10.05 7.21
CA TYR A 141 3.67 11.24 7.79
C TYR A 141 2.33 11.62 7.15
N GLY A 142 1.95 10.97 6.05
CA GLY A 142 0.83 11.38 5.22
C GLY A 142 -0.51 11.16 5.91
N THR A 143 -1.25 12.24 6.17
CA THR A 143 -2.70 12.15 6.34
C THR A 143 -3.33 12.23 4.96
N LEU A 144 -3.91 11.11 4.51
CA LEU A 144 -4.51 10.97 3.19
C LEU A 144 -5.88 11.67 3.11
N THR A 145 -5.88 13.00 3.08
CA THR A 145 -7.09 13.83 2.93
C THR A 145 -7.27 14.29 1.49
N ASN A 146 -8.53 14.36 1.02
CA ASN A 146 -8.91 14.90 -0.30
C ASN A 146 -8.25 14.20 -1.49
N LEU A 147 -8.05 12.89 -1.41
CA LEU A 147 -7.51 12.13 -2.53
C LEU A 147 -8.51 12.06 -3.69
N PRO A 148 -8.09 12.24 -4.94
CA PRO A 148 -8.95 11.99 -6.07
C PRO A 148 -9.30 10.49 -6.14
N PRO A 149 -10.59 10.10 -6.12
CA PRO A 149 -11.01 8.70 -6.13
C PRO A 149 -10.64 7.98 -7.44
N LYS A 150 -10.35 8.76 -8.49
CA LYS A 150 -9.92 8.29 -9.81
C LYS A 150 -8.91 9.26 -10.40
N LEU A 151 -7.93 8.73 -11.12
CA LEU A 151 -6.96 9.52 -11.86
C LEU A 151 -7.43 9.61 -13.30
N LEU A 152 -7.91 10.79 -13.71
CA LEU A 152 -8.56 11.00 -14.99
C LEU A 152 -7.59 10.79 -16.16
N GLY A 153 -8.06 10.07 -17.17
CA GLY A 153 -7.43 10.01 -18.49
C GLY A 153 -8.06 11.01 -19.45
N ILE A 154 -7.42 11.21 -20.60
CA ILE A 154 -7.84 12.19 -21.63
C ILE A 154 -9.31 12.04 -22.02
N TYR A 155 -9.81 10.80 -22.13
CA TYR A 155 -11.20 10.58 -22.52
C TYR A 155 -12.18 11.08 -21.49
N ASP A 156 -11.93 10.84 -20.20
CA ASP A 156 -12.84 11.32 -19.16
C ASP A 156 -12.71 12.82 -18.94
N GLU A 157 -11.51 13.39 -19.04
CA GLU A 157 -11.35 14.86 -19.02
C GLU A 157 -12.21 15.49 -20.12
N LYS A 158 -12.15 14.96 -21.34
CA LYS A 158 -12.96 15.43 -22.46
C LYS A 158 -14.45 15.20 -22.21
N ASN A 159 -14.86 13.99 -21.86
CA ASN A 159 -16.26 13.65 -21.69
C ASN A 159 -16.92 14.50 -20.60
N LEU A 160 -16.24 14.71 -19.47
CA LEU A 160 -16.75 15.55 -18.40
C LEU A 160 -16.92 17.02 -18.84
N LEU A 161 -15.99 17.55 -19.63
CA LEU A 161 -16.10 18.90 -20.20
C LEU A 161 -17.32 19.06 -21.12
N PHE A 162 -17.70 18.01 -21.85
CA PHE A 162 -18.86 18.01 -22.76
C PHE A 162 -20.14 17.47 -22.12
N GLY A 163 -20.15 17.16 -20.82
CA GLY A 163 -21.30 16.57 -20.13
C GLY A 163 -21.63 15.14 -20.58
N GLU A 164 -20.71 14.47 -21.25
CA GLU A 164 -20.83 13.07 -21.66
C GLU A 164 -20.51 12.11 -20.50
N LYS A 165 -20.97 10.85 -20.64
CA LYS A 165 -20.73 9.83 -19.63
C LYS A 165 -19.23 9.50 -19.56
N PRO A 166 -18.63 9.45 -18.35
CA PRO A 166 -17.25 9.00 -18.20
C PRO A 166 -17.12 7.52 -18.59
N GLN A 167 -15.96 7.16 -19.14
CA GLN A 167 -15.56 5.79 -19.38
C GLN A 167 -15.45 5.02 -18.07
N LYS A 168 -15.50 3.68 -18.18
CA LYS A 168 -15.21 2.78 -17.07
C LYS A 168 -13.72 2.86 -16.71
N PRO A 169 -13.35 3.38 -15.52
CA PRO A 169 -11.99 3.36 -15.00
C PRO A 169 -11.40 1.95 -14.95
N LYS A 170 -10.10 1.86 -15.17
CA LYS A 170 -9.32 0.64 -15.08
C LYS A 170 -8.75 0.53 -13.67
N VAL A 171 -9.12 -0.55 -12.97
CA VAL A 171 -8.58 -0.83 -11.64
C VAL A 171 -7.23 -1.52 -11.79
N VAL A 172 -6.23 -1.01 -11.06
CA VAL A 172 -4.85 -1.51 -11.06
C VAL A 172 -4.55 -2.11 -9.69
N GLY A 173 -4.16 -3.39 -9.67
CA GLY A 173 -3.89 -4.13 -8.44
C GLY A 173 -5.12 -4.84 -7.88
N ASN A 174 -5.23 -4.91 -6.55
CA ASN A 174 -6.32 -5.58 -5.86
C ASN A 174 -7.63 -4.77 -5.94
N TYR A 175 -8.64 -5.39 -6.55
CA TYR A 175 -9.92 -4.75 -6.79
C TYR A 175 -10.65 -4.36 -5.49
N ASP A 176 -10.77 -5.27 -4.53
CA ASP A 176 -11.50 -5.03 -3.27
C ASP A 176 -10.85 -3.94 -2.43
N LYS A 177 -9.51 -3.88 -2.41
CA LYS A 177 -8.77 -2.80 -1.77
C LYS A 177 -9.08 -1.45 -2.41
N ALA A 178 -9.06 -1.40 -3.75
CA ALA A 178 -9.41 -0.19 -4.50
C ALA A 178 -10.82 0.32 -4.14
N ILE A 179 -11.81 -0.59 -4.10
CA ILE A 179 -13.18 -0.22 -3.71
C ILE A 179 -13.21 0.24 -2.26
N GLY A 180 -12.55 -0.50 -1.39
CA GLY A 180 -12.56 -0.30 0.05
C GLY A 180 -12.08 1.09 0.43
N TRP A 181 -11.00 1.60 -0.18
CA TRP A 181 -10.54 2.95 0.14
C TRP A 181 -11.32 4.04 -0.61
N VAL A 182 -11.69 3.84 -1.88
CA VAL A 182 -12.48 4.82 -2.64
C VAL A 182 -13.86 5.04 -2.00
N SER A 183 -14.49 3.97 -1.53
CA SER A 183 -15.79 4.03 -0.83
C SER A 183 -15.78 4.91 0.41
N LYS A 184 -14.65 4.95 1.12
CA LYS A 184 -14.47 5.74 2.33
C LYS A 184 -14.26 7.22 2.04
N LEU A 185 -13.83 7.56 0.82
CA LEU A 185 -13.51 8.94 0.47
C LEU A 185 -14.70 9.74 -0.02
N SER A 186 -15.66 9.18 -0.77
CA SER A 186 -16.77 10.00 -1.32
C SER A 186 -17.96 9.23 -1.92
N ASN A 187 -19.17 9.75 -1.64
CA ASN A 187 -20.43 9.83 -2.41
C ASN A 187 -20.98 8.56 -3.15
N PRO A 188 -22.31 8.26 -3.12
CA PRO A 188 -22.90 7.00 -3.63
C PRO A 188 -22.62 6.63 -5.09
N GLU A 189 -22.34 7.62 -5.96
CA GLU A 189 -22.10 7.38 -7.39
C GLU A 189 -20.81 6.60 -7.68
N SER A 190 -19.73 6.88 -6.93
CA SER A 190 -18.45 6.18 -7.05
C SER A 190 -18.58 4.70 -6.67
N LEU A 191 -19.42 4.40 -5.68
CA LEU A 191 -19.70 3.06 -5.16
C LEU A 191 -20.54 2.21 -6.12
N SER A 192 -21.58 2.81 -6.70
CA SER A 192 -22.47 2.17 -7.68
C SER A 192 -21.69 1.72 -8.92
N TRP A 193 -20.79 2.58 -9.40
CA TRP A 193 -19.92 2.30 -10.54
C TRP A 193 -18.97 1.13 -10.26
N LEU A 194 -18.30 1.11 -9.10
CA LEU A 194 -17.35 0.06 -8.75
C LEU A 194 -18.06 -1.29 -8.74
N LYS A 195 -19.07 -1.46 -7.89
CA LYS A 195 -19.79 -2.74 -7.73
C LYS A 195 -20.25 -3.36 -9.06
N LYS A 196 -20.68 -2.55 -10.04
CA LYS A 196 -21.14 -3.01 -11.36
C LYS A 196 -20.03 -3.59 -12.24
N ASN A 197 -18.78 -3.35 -11.89
CA ASN A 197 -17.64 -3.46 -12.78
C ASN A 197 -16.52 -4.37 -12.27
N ALA A 198 -16.75 -5.03 -11.13
CA ALA A 198 -15.89 -6.07 -10.56
C ALA A 198 -15.81 -7.29 -11.50
N PRO A 199 -14.68 -8.00 -11.54
CA PRO A 199 -14.61 -9.30 -12.21
C PRO A 199 -15.58 -10.31 -11.55
N GLU A 200 -16.25 -11.13 -12.36
CA GLU A 200 -17.40 -11.97 -11.97
C GLU A 200 -17.14 -12.92 -10.78
N LYS A 201 -15.89 -13.31 -10.52
CA LYS A 201 -15.51 -14.19 -9.39
C LYS A 201 -15.75 -13.58 -7.99
N ILE A 202 -16.03 -12.27 -7.89
CA ILE A 202 -16.20 -11.56 -6.61
C ILE A 202 -17.66 -11.13 -6.37
N ALA A 203 -18.50 -11.14 -7.40
CA ALA A 203 -19.91 -10.74 -7.31
C ALA A 203 -20.75 -11.63 -6.37
N SER A 204 -20.29 -12.86 -6.09
CA SER A 204 -20.93 -13.78 -5.15
C SER A 204 -20.64 -13.44 -3.68
N SER A 205 -19.46 -12.90 -3.35
CA SER A 205 -19.08 -12.59 -1.96
C SER A 205 -19.68 -11.29 -1.41
N ILE A 206 -20.33 -10.48 -2.27
CA ILE A 206 -20.97 -9.21 -1.89
C ILE A 206 -22.47 -9.39 -1.60
N LYS A 207 -23.09 -10.52 -1.99
CA LYS A 207 -24.53 -10.75 -1.78
C LYS A 207 -24.88 -11.21 -0.36
N ASP A 208 -23.93 -11.74 0.41
CA ASP A 208 -24.20 -12.39 1.70
C ASP A 208 -23.84 -11.53 2.93
N GLY A 209 -23.78 -10.21 2.78
CA GLY A 209 -23.39 -9.29 3.86
C GLY A 209 -24.21 -8.01 3.92
N ILE A 210 -25.52 -8.14 4.19
CA ILE A 210 -26.38 -7.12 4.83
C ILE A 210 -27.15 -7.82 5.94
#